data_AF-A0A925PKF3-F1
#
_entry.id   AF-A0A925PKF3-F1
#
_cell.length_a   1.000
_cell.length_b   1.000
_cell.length_c   1.000
_cell.angle_alpha   90.00
_cell.angle_beta   90.00
_cell.angle_gamma   90.00
#
_symmetry.space_group_name_H-M   'P 1'
#
loop_
_entity.id
_entity.type
_entity.pdbx_description
1 polymer ?
#
loop_
_entity_poly.entity_id
_entity_poly.type
_entity_poly.pdbx_seq_one_letter_code
_entity_poly.pdbx_strand_id
1 'polypeptide(L)' 'LVQRAEINKKTVVDFDPESGQADEYRALAKAIDQNKMFVIPKPMTQDRLEEIMMEHGFMDA' A
#
# COMPACT_ATOMS: atom_id res chain seq x y z
N LEU A 1 8.18 -3.72 -12.94
CA LEU A 1 9.43 -3.06 -12.50
C LEU A 1 9.90 -3.63 -11.18
N VAL A 2 9.00 -3.74 -10.19
CA VAL A 2 9.23 -4.41 -8.89
C VAL A 2 9.86 -5.79 -9.06
N GLN A 3 9.25 -6.68 -9.85
CA GLN A 3 9.76 -8.04 -10.04
C GLN A 3 11.18 -8.07 -10.64
N ARG A 4 11.52 -7.07 -11.48
CA ARG A 4 12.87 -6.96 -12.08
C ARG A 4 13.89 -6.51 -11.04
N ALA A 5 13.55 -5.58 -10.16
CA ALA A 5 14.40 -5.17 -9.06
C ALA A 5 14.63 -6.33 -8.08
N GLU A 6 13.58 -7.10 -7.75
CA GLU A 6 13.65 -8.28 -6.87
C GLU A 6 14.57 -9.38 -7.41
N ILE A 7 14.47 -9.72 -8.71
CA ILE A 7 15.38 -10.68 -9.37
C ILE A 7 16.85 -10.23 -9.27
N ASN A 8 17.09 -8.92 -9.34
CA ASN A 8 18.43 -8.33 -9.19
C ASN A 8 18.85 -8.14 -7.73
N LYS A 9 18.06 -8.61 -6.75
CA LYS A 9 18.30 -8.47 -5.30
C LYS A 9 18.50 -7.01 -4.88
N LYS A 10 17.82 -6.07 -5.55
CA LYS A 10 17.84 -4.63 -5.27
C LYS A 10 16.44 -4.15 -4.94
N THR A 11 16.35 -3.07 -4.16
CA THR A 11 15.08 -2.35 -4.03
C THR A 11 14.77 -1.62 -5.33
N VAL A 12 13.51 -1.27 -5.58
CA VAL A 12 13.14 -0.47 -6.77
C VAL A 12 13.84 0.88 -6.76
N VAL A 13 14.03 1.48 -5.58
CA VAL A 13 14.73 2.75 -5.40
C VAL A 13 16.21 2.64 -5.78
N ASP A 14 16.87 1.53 -5.45
CA ASP A 14 18.28 1.30 -5.80
C ASP A 14 18.47 0.81 -7.25
N PHE A 15 17.46 0.12 -7.80
CA PHE A 15 17.50 -0.44 -9.15
C PHE A 15 17.19 0.61 -10.21
N ASP A 16 16.17 1.42 -10.00
CA ASP A 16 15.70 2.44 -10.93
C ASP A 16 15.13 3.65 -10.15
N PRO A 17 16.00 4.56 -9.69
CA PRO A 17 15.63 5.65 -8.80
C PRO A 17 14.73 6.69 -9.44
N GLU A 18 14.68 6.82 -10.77
CA GLU A 18 13.86 7.80 -11.49
C GLU A 18 12.50 7.22 -11.92
N SER A 19 12.23 5.95 -11.58
CA SER A 19 10.94 5.33 -11.90
C SER A 19 9.80 5.91 -11.06
N GLY A 20 8.61 6.02 -11.67
CA GLY A 20 7.41 6.42 -10.94
C GLY A 20 7.10 5.49 -9.75
N GLN A 21 7.44 4.20 -9.84
CA GLN A 21 7.28 3.27 -8.72
C GLN A 21 8.23 3.59 -7.55
N ALA A 22 9.45 4.07 -7.81
CA ALA A 22 10.36 4.53 -6.76
C ALA A 22 9.79 5.78 -6.06
N ASP A 23 9.15 6.68 -6.81
CA ASP A 23 8.48 7.86 -6.26
C ASP A 23 7.29 7.49 -5.38
N GLU A 24 6.48 6.50 -5.76
CA GLU A 24 5.41 5.98 -4.89
C GLU A 24 5.96 5.47 -3.54
N TYR A 25 7.10 4.76 -3.55
CA TYR A 25 7.74 4.33 -2.29
C TYR A 25 8.27 5.50 -1.47
N ARG A 26 8.81 6.56 -2.09
CA ARG A 26 9.22 7.78 -1.38
C ARG A 26 8.03 8.54 -0.79
N ALA A 27 6.93 8.61 -1.54
CA ALA A 27 5.69 9.22 -1.07
C ALA A 27 5.11 8.45 0.13
N LEU A 28 5.08 7.12 0.06
CA LEU A 28 4.69 6.26 1.17
C LEU A 28 5.60 6.45 2.39
N ALA A 29 6.93 6.47 2.20
CA ALA A 29 7.89 6.69 3.27
C ALA A 29 7.66 8.04 3.97
N LYS A 30 7.39 9.10 3.20
CA LYS A 30 7.05 10.42 3.73
C LYS A 30 5.72 10.41 4.49
N ALA A 31 4.69 9.72 3.98
CA ALA A 31 3.39 9.61 4.66
C ALA A 31 3.52 8.89 6.02
N ILE A 32 4.39 7.89 6.11
CA ILE A 32 4.70 7.18 7.37
C ILE A 32 5.47 8.08 8.33
N ASP A 33 6.56 8.72 7.87
CA ASP A 33 7.39 9.63 8.68
C ASP A 33 6.58 10.80 9.26
N GLN A 34 5.64 11.32 8.48
CA GLN A 34 4.79 12.45 8.88
C GLN A 34 3.50 12.01 9.60
N ASN A 35 3.26 10.70 9.76
CA ASN A 35 2.04 10.22 10.39
C ASN A 35 1.99 10.62 11.87
N LYS A 36 0.88 11.23 12.27
CA LYS A 36 0.59 11.57 13.68
C LYS A 36 -0.61 10.82 14.24
N MET A 37 -1.31 10.05 13.41
CA MET A 37 -2.50 9.31 13.82
C MET A 37 -2.09 7.94 14.36
N PHE A 38 -1.92 7.87 15.68
CA PHE A 38 -1.68 6.64 16.42
C PHE A 38 -2.88 6.36 17.31
N VAL A 39 -3.67 5.34 16.95
CA VAL A 39 -4.95 5.04 17.61
C VAL A 39 -5.02 3.55 17.97
N ILE A 40 -5.83 3.23 18.97
CA ILE A 40 -6.21 1.83 19.24
C ILE A 40 -7.30 1.46 18.22
N PRO A 41 -7.07 0.45 17.35
CA PRO A 41 -8.06 0.08 16.35
C PRO A 41 -9.32 -0.49 17.02
N LYS A 42 -10.48 -0.21 16.43
CA LYS A 42 -11.76 -0.82 16.82
C LYS A 42 -12.05 -1.94 15.82
N PRO A 43 -12.01 -3.22 16.24
CA PRO A 43 -12.36 -4.33 15.36
C PRO A 43 -13.76 -4.14 14.78
N MET A 44 -13.92 -4.41 13.49
CA MET A 44 -15.22 -4.42 12.82
C MET A 44 -15.85 -5.81 12.89
N THR A 45 -17.17 -5.87 12.71
CA THR A 45 -17.91 -7.15 12.57
C THR A 45 -17.74 -7.73 11.17
N GLN A 46 -18.02 -9.02 11.01
CA GLN A 46 -18.04 -9.69 9.70
C GLN A 46 -19.06 -9.04 8.76
N ASP A 47 -20.29 -8.82 9.23
CA ASP A 47 -21.34 -8.17 8.45
C ASP A 47 -20.89 -6.79 7.93
N ARG A 48 -20.17 -6.02 8.76
CA ARG A 48 -19.65 -4.71 8.35
C ARG A 48 -18.57 -4.82 7.28
N LEU A 49 -17.75 -5.86 7.33
CA LEU A 49 -16.74 -6.12 6.30
C LEU A 49 -17.42 -6.47 4.96
N GLU A 50 -18.44 -7.33 4.99
CA GLU A 50 -19.20 -7.74 3.81
C GLU A 50 -19.92 -6.54 3.15
N GLU A 51 -20.52 -5.66 3.95
CA GLU A 51 -21.09 -4.39 3.47
C GLU A 51 -20.06 -3.54 2.70
N ILE A 52 -18.86 -3.37 3.25
CA ILE A 52 -17.78 -2.57 2.63
C ILE A 52 -17.32 -3.22 1.32
N MET A 53 -17.23 -4.55 1.28
CA MET A 53 -16.84 -5.28 0.06
C MET A 53 -17.89 -5.14 -1.05
N MET A 54 -19.19 -5.15 -0.72
CA MET A 54 -20.26 -4.88 -1.69
C MET A 54 -20.23 -3.42 -2.15
N GLU A 55 -20.06 -2.46 -1.24
CA GLU A 55 -20.02 -1.02 -1.55
C GLU A 55 -18.91 -0.65 -2.54
N HIS A 56 -17.74 -1.28 -2.41
CA HIS A 56 -16.59 -1.04 -3.30
C HIS A 56 -16.53 -1.98 -4.50
N GLY A 57 -17.59 -2.77 -4.75
CA GLY A 57 -17.72 -3.61 -5.95
C GLY A 57 -16.79 -4.83 -5.99
N PHE A 58 -16.30 -5.30 -4.84
CA PHE A 58 -15.48 -6.52 -4.77
C PHE A 58 -16.31 -7.81 -4.89
N MET A 59 -17.62 -7.74 -4.67
CA MET A 59 -18.53 -8.90 -4.68
C MET A 59 -19.38 -8.99 -5.96
N ASP A 60 -19.25 -8.04 -6.88
CA ASP A 60 -19.94 -8.06 -8.18
C ASP A 60 -19.03 -8.72 -9.24
N ALA A 61 -19.00 -10.05 -9.26
CA ALA A 61 -18.40 -10.87 -10.32
C ALA A 61 -19.21 -12.14 -10.57
#